data_AF-A0A409YRV1-F1
#
_entry.id   AF-A0A409YRV1-F1
#
_cell.length_a   1.000
_cell.length_b   1.000
_cell.length_c   1.000
_cell.angle_alpha   90.00
_cell.angle_beta   90.00
_cell.angle_gamma   90.00
#
_symmetry.space_group_name_H-M   'P 1'
#
loop_
_entity.id
_entity.type
_entity.pdbx_description
1 polymer ?
#
loop_
_entity_poly.entity_id
_entity_poly.type
_entity_poly.pdbx_seq_one_letter_code
_entity_poly.pdbx_strand_id
1 'polypeptide(L)'
;MPSAPQTPRRMRVVGGVLGGVLRPASPHAHAQAAEGAVAPPTPLRLRFNMVVEAEVVPSTPRPVEAQDDANALRGPTRVIVVDTDSEDEADDNGQRQDGAANEPLDGNDDAIDGDFDIDGANPPRGPPPEYTPYTPTGIPMVKRYLPTPPSELHVFDGPCFLLTTAQETGVFQFERELLPRIAGLGRAAVWEYRRSRADAVEIYTAAYEAGQVFAIPLEGSDFVNNPFEWVPDVHPNVVHRDADEGYYPDPDHMRRPRGMYKFYFVKRGEEVGVFGSWHEAAIRIKSLRGKGAAWKRYWLYVDAKRAYRRAFYLDELAATPIIGGQFDIHAPRGF
;
A
#
# COMPACT_ATOMS: atom_id res chain seq x y z
N MET A 1 39.13 6.70 29.14
CA MET A 1 38.52 7.85 28.45
C MET A 1 37.20 7.39 27.85
N PRO A 2 36.06 8.01 28.19
CA PRO A 2 34.78 7.60 27.61
C PRO A 2 34.74 7.98 26.13
N SER A 3 34.47 6.99 25.29
CA SER A 3 34.32 7.11 23.84
C SER A 3 33.12 7.98 23.49
N ALA A 4 33.31 8.89 22.53
CA ALA A 4 32.28 9.83 22.09
C ALA A 4 31.05 9.11 21.50
N PRO A 5 29.84 9.65 21.70
CA PRO A 5 28.60 9.08 21.15
C PRO A 5 28.64 9.14 19.61
N GLN A 6 28.51 7.97 18.98
CA GLN A 6 28.38 7.88 17.53
C GLN A 6 26.99 8.39 17.13
N THR A 7 26.96 9.40 16.27
CA THR A 7 25.73 9.89 15.66
C THR A 7 25.18 8.83 14.69
N PRO A 8 23.85 8.65 14.61
CA PRO A 8 23.26 7.68 13.71
C PRO A 8 23.55 8.07 12.25
N ARG A 9 24.33 7.23 11.57
CA ARG A 9 24.57 7.34 10.13
C ARG A 9 23.23 7.13 9.42
N ARG A 10 22.74 8.18 8.76
CA ARG A 10 21.66 8.10 7.76
C ARG A 10 22.08 7.09 6.68
N MET A 11 21.59 5.87 6.76
CA MET A 11 21.78 4.87 5.71
C MET A 11 20.97 5.29 4.49
N ARG A 12 21.65 5.47 3.36
CA ARG A 12 21.01 5.53 2.05
C ARG A 12 20.51 4.12 1.73
N VAL A 13 19.22 3.97 1.49
CA VAL A 13 18.63 2.75 0.95
C VAL A 13 19.26 2.48 -0.42
N VAL A 14 20.13 1.49 -0.51
CA VAL A 14 20.74 1.03 -1.76
C VAL A 14 19.74 0.14 -2.49
N GLY A 15 18.73 0.77 -3.07
CA GLY A 15 17.71 0.14 -3.91
C GLY A 15 17.06 1.11 -4.91
N GLY A 16 17.51 2.37 -4.95
CA GLY A 16 16.97 3.39 -5.83
C GLY A 16 17.21 3.08 -7.30
N VAL A 17 16.10 3.01 -8.05
CA VAL A 17 16.08 3.08 -9.51
C VAL A 17 16.82 4.35 -9.92
N LEU A 18 17.87 4.22 -10.74
CA LEU A 18 18.54 5.35 -11.39
C LEU A 18 17.50 6.10 -12.21
N GLY A 19 17.19 7.34 -11.80
CA GLY A 19 16.16 8.18 -12.40
C GLY A 19 16.39 8.35 -13.90
N GLY A 20 15.46 7.84 -14.70
CA GLY A 20 15.34 8.16 -16.12
C GLY A 20 14.84 9.59 -16.33
N VAL A 21 14.99 10.07 -17.57
CA VAL A 21 14.65 11.43 -18.03
C VAL A 21 13.21 11.78 -17.64
N LEU A 22 13.06 12.95 -17.00
CA LEU A 22 11.76 13.53 -16.61
C LEU A 22 10.92 13.78 -17.86
N ARG A 23 9.69 13.26 -17.90
CA ARG A 23 8.69 13.68 -18.88
C ARG A 23 8.08 14.99 -18.36
N PRO A 24 8.11 16.10 -19.12
CA PRO A 24 7.35 17.28 -18.73
C PRO A 24 5.85 16.92 -18.71
N ALA A 25 5.11 17.56 -17.80
CA ALA A 25 3.66 17.43 -17.70
C ALA A 25 3.02 17.55 -19.10
N SER A 26 2.17 16.59 -19.45
CA SER A 26 1.56 16.54 -20.78
C SER A 26 0.62 17.74 -20.92
N PRO A 27 0.85 18.67 -21.87
CA PRO A 27 0.05 19.90 -22.02
C PRO A 27 -1.39 19.65 -22.52
N HIS A 28 -1.83 18.39 -22.64
CA HIS A 28 -3.13 18.04 -23.21
C HIS A 28 -4.27 17.92 -22.19
N ALA A 29 -4.02 18.06 -20.89
CA ALA A 29 -5.07 17.92 -19.87
C ALA A 29 -6.05 19.11 -19.78
N HIS A 30 -5.76 20.27 -20.38
CA HIS A 30 -6.58 21.48 -20.24
C HIS A 30 -7.20 22.04 -21.53
N ALA A 31 -7.12 21.35 -22.68
CA ALA A 31 -7.49 21.93 -23.98
C ALA A 31 -8.77 21.38 -24.65
N GLN A 32 -9.70 20.74 -23.92
CA GLN A 32 -10.95 20.21 -24.53
C GLN A 32 -12.24 20.58 -23.77
N ALA A 33 -12.40 21.87 -23.45
CA ALA A 33 -13.68 22.41 -22.98
C ALA A 33 -14.13 23.61 -23.82
N ALA A 34 -14.17 23.46 -25.16
CA ALA A 34 -14.98 24.29 -26.05
C ALA A 34 -14.81 23.81 -27.50
N GLU A 35 -15.64 22.87 -27.96
CA GLU A 35 -16.11 22.84 -29.35
C GLU A 35 -17.18 21.73 -29.49
N GLY A 36 -18.37 22.14 -29.93
CA GLY A 36 -19.53 21.25 -30.09
C GLY A 36 -19.31 20.25 -31.22
N ALA A 37 -19.37 18.96 -30.91
CA ALA A 37 -19.28 17.88 -31.88
C ALA A 37 -20.60 17.09 -31.94
N VAL A 38 -21.14 17.00 -33.16
CA VAL A 38 -22.30 16.19 -33.55
C VAL A 38 -21.96 14.70 -33.41
N ALA A 39 -22.80 13.95 -32.71
CA ALA A 39 -22.60 12.52 -32.46
C ALA A 39 -22.86 11.65 -33.71
N PRO A 40 -21.93 10.74 -34.10
CA PRO A 40 -22.21 9.70 -35.09
C PRO A 40 -22.97 8.50 -34.47
N PRO A 41 -23.74 7.73 -35.28
CA PRO A 41 -24.54 6.62 -34.77
C PRO A 41 -23.70 5.41 -34.35
N THR A 42 -24.07 4.85 -33.19
CA THR A 42 -23.46 3.70 -32.53
C THR A 42 -23.73 2.39 -33.29
N PRO A 43 -22.70 1.57 -33.62
CA PRO A 43 -22.92 0.24 -34.17
C PRO A 43 -23.36 -0.76 -33.09
N LEU A 44 -24.48 -1.45 -33.34
CA LEU A 44 -24.98 -2.58 -32.54
C LEU A 44 -23.97 -3.73 -32.54
N ARG A 45 -23.37 -4.01 -31.38
CA ARG A 45 -22.58 -5.23 -31.14
C ARG A 45 -23.49 -6.37 -30.69
N LEU A 46 -23.76 -7.30 -31.60
CA LEU A 46 -24.27 -8.62 -31.25
C LEU A 46 -23.18 -9.40 -30.50
N ARG A 47 -23.44 -9.83 -29.27
CA ARG A 47 -22.57 -10.78 -28.56
C ARG A 47 -23.21 -12.17 -28.57
N PHE A 48 -22.47 -13.15 -29.09
CA PHE A 48 -22.80 -14.56 -28.95
C PHE A 48 -22.41 -15.03 -27.55
N ASN A 49 -23.37 -15.56 -26.81
CA ASN A 49 -23.10 -16.31 -25.57
C ASN A 49 -22.67 -17.72 -25.97
N MET A 50 -21.39 -18.03 -25.82
CA MET A 50 -20.90 -19.41 -25.83
C MET A 50 -21.07 -19.98 -24.42
N VAL A 51 -22.06 -20.85 -24.25
CA VAL A 51 -22.19 -21.71 -23.08
C VAL A 51 -21.16 -22.83 -23.23
N VAL A 52 -20.16 -22.85 -22.35
CA VAL A 52 -19.27 -24.01 -22.21
C VAL A 52 -19.85 -24.88 -21.11
N GLU A 53 -20.58 -25.92 -21.50
CA GLU A 53 -20.99 -26.98 -20.58
C GLU A 53 -19.75 -27.80 -20.19
N ALA A 54 -19.33 -27.67 -18.93
CA ALA A 54 -18.33 -28.56 -18.35
C ALA A 54 -19.04 -29.83 -17.86
N GLU A 55 -18.94 -30.90 -18.65
CA GLU A 55 -19.40 -32.24 -18.29
C GLU A 55 -18.53 -32.78 -17.14
N VAL A 56 -19.10 -32.86 -15.94
CA VAL A 56 -18.46 -33.49 -14.78
C VAL A 56 -18.63 -35.00 -14.90
N VAL A 57 -17.55 -35.69 -15.28
CA VAL A 57 -17.48 -37.16 -15.27
C VAL A 57 -17.40 -37.64 -13.81
N PRO A 58 -18.39 -38.39 -13.29
CA PRO A 58 -18.29 -38.97 -11.95
C PRO A 58 -17.31 -40.15 -11.99
N SER A 59 -16.15 -39.98 -11.35
CA SER A 59 -15.22 -41.08 -11.09
C SER A 59 -15.83 -42.04 -10.07
N THR A 60 -16.13 -43.26 -10.51
CA THR A 60 -16.61 -44.36 -9.67
C THR A 60 -15.51 -44.76 -8.67
N PRO A 61 -15.81 -44.91 -7.36
CA PRO A 61 -14.82 -45.38 -6.39
C PRO A 61 -14.54 -46.87 -6.60
N ARG A 62 -13.25 -47.22 -6.71
CA ARG A 62 -12.78 -48.61 -6.63
C ARG A 62 -12.86 -49.08 -5.17
N PRO A 63 -13.30 -50.32 -4.90
CA PRO A 63 -13.22 -50.90 -3.57
C PRO A 63 -11.75 -51.16 -3.21
N VAL A 64 -11.34 -50.66 -2.04
CA VAL A 64 -10.03 -50.91 -1.46
C VAL A 64 -10.14 -52.17 -0.62
N GLU A 65 -9.39 -53.21 -1.01
CA GLU A 65 -9.19 -54.39 -0.18
C GLU A 65 -8.45 -54.01 1.10
N ALA A 66 -8.97 -54.50 2.22
CA ALA A 66 -8.38 -54.33 3.53
C ALA A 66 -7.07 -55.10 3.61
N GLN A 67 -5.98 -54.39 3.87
CA GLN A 67 -4.72 -54.99 4.29
C GLN A 67 -4.28 -54.30 5.57
N ASP A 68 -4.42 -55.03 6.66
CA ASP A 68 -3.80 -54.75 7.95
C ASP A 68 -2.28 -54.67 7.75
N ASP A 69 -1.69 -53.54 8.12
CA ASP A 69 -0.35 -53.52 8.72
C ASP A 69 -0.09 -52.19 9.44
N ALA A 70 0.13 -52.33 10.74
CA ALA A 70 0.58 -51.27 11.62
C ALA A 70 2.08 -51.01 11.40
N ASN A 71 2.47 -49.83 10.88
CA ASN A 71 3.61 -49.11 11.44
C ASN A 71 3.82 -47.70 10.85
N ALA A 72 4.22 -46.81 11.76
CA ALA A 72 4.83 -45.50 11.61
C ALA A 72 5.23 -45.03 10.20
N LEU A 73 4.55 -43.98 9.72
CA LEU A 73 5.12 -42.85 8.96
C LEU A 73 4.02 -41.80 8.74
N ARG A 74 3.93 -40.80 9.65
CA ARG A 74 3.13 -39.59 9.40
C ARG A 74 3.83 -38.80 8.30
N GLY A 75 3.34 -38.93 7.07
CA GLY A 75 3.73 -38.08 5.96
C GLY A 75 3.37 -36.61 6.21
N PRO A 76 4.06 -35.67 5.54
CA PRO A 76 3.80 -34.24 5.71
C PRO A 76 2.40 -33.89 5.20
N THR A 77 1.55 -33.45 6.13
CA THR A 77 0.24 -32.88 5.82
C THR A 77 0.43 -31.71 4.86
N ARG A 78 0.00 -31.87 3.61
CA ARG A 78 -0.11 -30.78 2.64
C ARG A 78 -1.22 -29.84 3.11
N VAL A 79 -0.85 -28.80 3.85
CA VAL A 79 -1.77 -27.71 4.17
C VAL A 79 -1.94 -26.87 2.90
N ILE A 80 -3.08 -27.03 2.22
CA ILE A 80 -3.51 -26.09 1.19
C ILE A 80 -4.07 -24.89 1.95
N VAL A 81 -3.23 -23.86 2.12
CA VAL A 81 -3.69 -22.55 2.61
C VAL A 81 -4.51 -21.93 1.47
N VAL A 82 -5.83 -21.97 1.62
CA VAL A 82 -6.73 -21.18 0.78
C VAL A 82 -6.65 -19.75 1.31
N ASP A 83 -5.90 -18.89 0.62
CA ASP A 83 -5.86 -17.44 0.87
C ASP A 83 -7.26 -16.89 0.58
N THR A 84 -8.11 -16.82 1.61
CA THR A 84 -9.47 -16.27 1.56
C THR A 84 -9.49 -14.75 1.75
N ASP A 85 -8.45 -14.04 1.29
CA ASP A 85 -8.39 -12.57 1.28
C ASP A 85 -8.95 -12.01 -0.05
N SER A 86 -10.10 -12.51 -0.46
CA SER A 86 -10.92 -11.93 -1.52
C SER A 86 -11.98 -11.03 -0.89
N GLU A 87 -11.55 -9.92 -0.30
CA GLU A 87 -12.47 -8.86 0.13
C GLU A 87 -12.08 -7.54 -0.56
N ASP A 88 -13.05 -7.06 -1.34
CA ASP A 88 -13.16 -5.78 -2.04
C ASP A 88 -12.07 -5.48 -3.08
N GLU A 89 -12.05 -6.28 -4.15
CA GLU A 89 -12.00 -5.64 -5.46
C GLU A 89 -13.15 -4.62 -5.46
N ALA A 90 -12.84 -3.34 -5.57
CA ALA A 90 -13.79 -2.35 -6.04
C ALA A 90 -14.26 -2.83 -7.42
N ASP A 91 -15.32 -3.64 -7.43
CA ASP A 91 -16.09 -4.02 -8.59
C ASP A 91 -16.81 -2.76 -9.05
N ASP A 92 -16.04 -1.85 -9.66
CA ASP A 92 -16.55 -0.80 -10.54
C ASP A 92 -16.96 -1.47 -11.87
N ASN A 93 -17.92 -2.37 -11.78
CA ASN A 93 -18.72 -2.83 -12.90
C ASN A 93 -19.97 -1.96 -12.93
N GLY A 94 -19.85 -0.83 -13.61
CA GLY A 94 -20.97 0.03 -13.97
C GLY A 94 -22.06 -0.72 -14.72
N GLN A 95 -23.05 -1.22 -13.99
CA GLN A 95 -24.41 -1.45 -14.45
C GLN A 95 -25.33 -0.45 -13.74
N ARG A 96 -25.39 0.78 -14.25
CA ARG A 96 -26.58 1.62 -14.06
C ARG A 96 -27.61 1.14 -15.08
N GLN A 97 -28.57 0.35 -14.59
CA GLN A 97 -29.82 0.11 -15.28
C GLN A 97 -30.66 1.39 -15.17
N ASP A 98 -31.09 1.88 -16.32
CA ASP A 98 -32.04 2.97 -16.47
C ASP A 98 -33.35 2.61 -15.76
N GLY A 99 -33.72 3.43 -14.78
CA GLY A 99 -34.95 3.29 -14.00
C GLY A 99 -35.45 4.65 -13.57
N ALA A 100 -36.34 5.20 -14.38
CA ALA A 100 -36.94 6.51 -14.24
C ALA A 100 -37.63 6.73 -12.88
N ALA A 101 -37.28 7.83 -12.22
CA ALA A 101 -38.19 8.57 -11.34
C ALA A 101 -37.72 10.03 -11.31
N ASN A 102 -38.54 10.90 -11.89
CA ASN A 102 -38.44 12.34 -11.79
C ASN A 102 -38.68 12.78 -10.34
N GLU A 103 -37.72 13.46 -9.72
CA GLU A 103 -38.01 14.42 -8.66
C GLU A 103 -37.36 15.77 -9.01
N PRO A 104 -38.11 16.88 -8.92
CA PRO A 104 -37.59 18.21 -9.21
C PRO A 104 -36.73 18.69 -8.04
N LEU A 105 -35.42 18.81 -8.27
CA LEU A 105 -34.53 19.55 -7.38
C LEU A 105 -34.72 21.03 -7.65
N ASP A 106 -35.45 21.68 -6.74
CA ASP A 106 -35.53 23.12 -6.61
C ASP A 106 -34.12 23.72 -6.52
N GLY A 107 -33.90 24.71 -7.37
CA GLY A 107 -32.67 25.46 -7.45
C GLY A 107 -32.42 26.29 -6.20
N ASN A 108 -31.15 26.32 -5.81
CA ASN A 108 -30.54 27.45 -5.13
C ASN A 108 -29.12 27.56 -5.70
N ASP A 109 -29.05 28.14 -6.89
CA ASP A 109 -27.83 28.66 -7.50
C ASP A 109 -27.44 29.95 -6.76
N ASP A 110 -26.85 29.82 -5.58
CA ASP A 110 -26.07 30.91 -4.99
C ASP A 110 -24.73 30.96 -5.73
N ALA A 111 -24.72 31.76 -6.79
CA ALA A 111 -23.54 32.21 -7.50
C ALA A 111 -22.57 32.89 -6.53
N ILE A 112 -21.57 32.15 -6.07
CA ILE A 112 -20.37 32.72 -5.47
C ILE A 112 -19.45 33.08 -6.63
N ASP A 113 -19.65 34.29 -7.16
CA ASP A 113 -18.67 35.00 -7.99
C ASP A 113 -17.45 35.33 -7.11
N GLY A 114 -16.62 34.33 -6.88
CA GLY A 114 -15.32 34.47 -6.24
C GLY A 114 -14.25 34.66 -7.29
N ASP A 115 -13.98 35.92 -7.65
CA ASP A 115 -12.75 36.36 -8.30
C ASP A 115 -11.54 35.79 -7.53
N PHE A 116 -11.00 34.66 -8.01
CA PHE A 116 -9.71 34.16 -7.56
C PHE A 116 -8.65 34.86 -8.39
N ASP A 117 -8.19 36.01 -7.89
CA ASP A 117 -6.98 36.69 -8.34
C ASP A 117 -5.78 35.74 -8.16
N ILE A 118 -5.44 34.99 -9.21
CA ILE A 118 -4.20 34.20 -9.32
C ILE A 118 -3.06 35.16 -9.72
N ASP A 119 -2.74 36.10 -8.85
CA ASP A 119 -1.51 36.89 -8.93
C ASP A 119 -0.57 36.41 -7.82
N GLY A 120 0.34 35.50 -8.21
CA GLY A 120 1.36 34.85 -7.37
C GLY A 120 2.46 35.78 -6.84
N ALA A 121 2.13 37.04 -6.51
CA ALA A 121 3.05 38.05 -6.01
C ALA A 121 2.65 38.62 -4.64
N ASN A 122 1.57 38.16 -4.00
CA ASN A 122 1.19 38.64 -2.67
C ASN A 122 1.95 37.86 -1.58
N PRO A 123 2.92 38.47 -0.87
CA PRO A 123 3.46 37.88 0.35
C PRO A 123 2.31 37.70 1.35
N PRO A 124 2.31 36.63 2.17
CA PRO A 124 1.24 36.37 3.14
C PRO A 124 1.06 37.61 4.04
N ARG A 125 -0.06 38.33 3.85
CA ARG A 125 -0.40 39.56 4.59
C ARG A 125 -1.03 39.29 5.96
N GLY A 126 -0.83 38.09 6.52
CA GLY A 126 -1.18 37.78 7.89
C GLY A 126 0.05 37.91 8.80
N PRO A 127 -0.11 38.27 10.09
CA PRO A 127 0.93 37.97 11.06
C PRO A 127 1.29 36.47 10.94
N PRO A 128 2.55 36.08 11.22
CA PRO A 128 2.91 34.66 11.31
C PRO A 128 1.84 33.95 12.14
N PRO A 129 1.37 32.75 11.75
CA PRO A 129 0.41 32.02 12.55
C PRO A 129 0.92 32.04 13.99
N GLU A 130 0.11 32.59 14.89
CA GLU A 130 0.46 32.62 16.30
C GLU A 130 0.67 31.16 16.70
N TYR A 131 1.92 30.78 16.88
CA TYR A 131 2.26 29.52 17.54
C TYR A 131 1.60 29.64 18.90
N THR A 132 0.51 28.91 19.10
CA THR A 132 -0.19 28.86 20.37
C THR A 132 0.88 28.65 21.44
N PRO A 133 1.06 29.62 22.35
CA PRO A 133 2.12 29.54 23.34
C PRO A 133 1.90 28.23 24.06
N TYR A 134 2.91 27.36 23.99
CA TYR A 134 3.03 26.10 24.71
C TYR A 134 2.18 26.16 25.97
N THR A 135 1.14 25.34 26.05
CA THR A 135 0.40 25.19 27.28
C THR A 135 1.40 24.94 28.40
N PRO A 136 1.23 25.51 29.61
CA PRO A 136 2.20 25.38 30.70
C PRO A 136 2.50 23.93 31.10
N THR A 137 1.73 22.97 30.57
CA THR A 137 1.87 21.52 30.73
C THR A 137 2.88 20.85 29.79
N GLY A 138 3.49 21.56 28.83
CA GLY A 138 4.43 20.97 27.86
C GLY A 138 3.74 20.16 26.75
N ILE A 139 4.52 19.69 25.76
CA ILE A 139 4.02 18.81 24.69
C ILE A 139 3.64 17.46 25.34
N PRO A 140 2.42 16.94 25.11
CA PRO A 140 2.03 15.64 25.64
C PRO A 140 3.02 14.57 25.19
N MET A 141 3.35 13.62 26.07
CA MET A 141 4.25 12.52 25.75
C MET A 141 3.42 11.25 25.53
N VAL A 142 3.74 10.50 24.48
CA VAL A 142 3.09 9.21 24.16
C VAL A 142 4.11 8.06 24.16
N LYS A 143 3.62 6.85 24.46
CA LYS A 143 4.44 5.64 24.37
C LYS A 143 4.63 5.25 22.91
N ARG A 144 5.88 5.20 22.46
CA ARG A 144 6.28 4.60 21.18
C ARG A 144 6.93 3.25 21.46
N TYR A 145 6.25 2.17 21.11
CA TYR A 145 6.78 0.83 21.28
C TYR A 145 7.87 0.54 20.26
N LEU A 146 8.93 -0.12 20.72
CA LEU A 146 10.09 -0.45 19.92
C LEU A 146 9.82 -1.76 19.14
N PRO A 147 10.12 -1.81 17.84
CA PRO A 147 10.03 -3.04 17.07
C PRO A 147 11.13 -4.02 17.47
N THR A 148 10.87 -5.32 17.28
CA THR A 148 11.83 -6.40 17.56
C THR A 148 13.07 -6.23 16.67
N PRO A 149 14.29 -6.10 17.22
CA PRO A 149 15.46 -5.93 16.38
C PRO A 149 15.75 -7.20 15.56
N PRO A 150 16.35 -7.09 14.35
CA PRO A 150 16.67 -8.24 13.51
C PRO A 150 17.51 -9.33 14.20
N SER A 151 18.35 -8.93 15.17
CA SER A 151 19.18 -9.84 15.99
C SER A 151 18.39 -10.71 16.96
N GLU A 152 17.16 -10.35 17.30
CA GLU A 152 16.29 -11.05 18.24
C GLU A 152 15.20 -11.88 17.55
N LEU A 153 15.17 -11.90 16.21
CA LEU A 153 14.19 -12.68 15.46
C LEU A 153 14.38 -14.18 15.69
N HIS A 154 13.28 -14.86 16.04
CA HIS A 154 13.25 -16.30 16.27
C HIS A 154 13.88 -17.07 15.10
N VAL A 155 14.71 -18.08 15.41
CA VAL A 155 15.41 -18.90 14.42
C VAL A 155 14.66 -20.22 14.23
N PHE A 156 14.24 -20.49 13.00
CA PHE A 156 13.57 -21.73 12.61
C PHE A 156 13.66 -21.92 11.09
N ASP A 157 13.31 -23.11 10.60
CA ASP A 157 13.35 -23.43 9.17
C ASP A 157 11.95 -23.48 8.55
N GLY A 158 11.89 -23.19 7.26
CA GLY A 158 10.69 -23.32 6.44
C GLY A 158 9.87 -22.03 6.30
N PRO A 159 8.57 -22.15 5.99
CA PRO A 159 7.71 -21.01 5.77
C PRO A 159 7.37 -20.26 7.06
N CYS A 160 7.04 -18.98 6.91
CA CYS A 160 6.81 -18.08 8.03
C CYS A 160 5.85 -16.94 7.67
N PHE A 161 5.46 -16.18 8.69
CA PHE A 161 4.74 -14.93 8.59
C PHE A 161 5.65 -13.79 9.02
N LEU A 162 5.81 -12.81 8.13
CA LEU A 162 6.52 -11.55 8.34
C LEU A 162 5.53 -10.51 8.87
N LEU A 163 5.78 -9.91 10.03
CA LEU A 163 4.92 -8.88 10.63
C LEU A 163 5.71 -7.58 10.75
N THR A 164 5.36 -6.58 9.94
CA THR A 164 6.03 -5.27 9.93
C THR A 164 5.20 -4.17 10.59
N THR A 165 3.89 -4.37 10.72
CA THR A 165 3.03 -3.56 11.58
C THR A 165 2.08 -4.48 12.32
N ALA A 166 2.26 -4.59 13.63
CA ALA A 166 1.55 -5.52 14.50
C ALA A 166 1.69 -5.08 15.97
N GLN A 167 0.97 -5.72 16.89
CA GLN A 167 1.14 -5.51 18.33
C GLN A 167 2.56 -5.89 18.78
N GLU A 168 3.08 -6.99 18.24
CA GLU A 168 4.48 -7.36 18.28
C GLU A 168 4.95 -7.70 16.87
N THR A 169 6.07 -7.11 16.46
CA THR A 169 6.63 -7.29 15.11
C THR A 169 7.66 -8.41 15.09
N GLY A 170 7.93 -8.98 13.93
CA GLY A 170 8.94 -10.04 13.79
C GLY A 170 8.60 -11.05 12.71
N VAL A 171 9.21 -12.23 12.83
CA VAL A 171 9.02 -13.35 11.91
C VAL A 171 8.60 -14.58 12.72
N PHE A 172 7.43 -15.14 12.40
CA PHE A 172 6.80 -16.20 13.17
C PHE A 172 6.49 -17.41 12.29
N GLN A 173 6.60 -18.62 12.82
CA GLN A 173 6.46 -19.84 12.00
C GLN A 173 4.99 -20.21 11.81
N PHE A 174 4.18 -20.00 12.85
CA PHE A 174 2.83 -20.55 12.92
C PHE A 174 1.76 -19.47 12.94
N GLU A 175 0.63 -19.78 12.32
CA GLU A 175 -0.54 -18.89 12.32
C GLU A 175 -1.07 -18.60 13.74
N ARG A 176 -0.96 -19.57 14.65
CA ARG A 176 -1.31 -19.38 16.08
C ARG A 176 -0.51 -18.25 16.76
N GLU A 177 0.67 -17.93 16.25
CA GLU A 177 1.51 -16.83 16.74
C GLU A 177 1.16 -15.51 16.04
N LEU A 178 0.75 -15.57 14.77
CA LEU A 178 0.32 -14.42 13.98
C LEU A 178 -0.95 -13.78 14.55
N LEU A 179 -2.01 -14.58 14.74
CA LEU A 179 -3.35 -14.10 15.10
C LEU A 179 -3.38 -13.16 16.33
N PRO A 180 -2.81 -13.52 17.50
CA PRO A 180 -2.83 -12.61 18.65
C PRO A 180 -2.09 -11.30 18.37
N ARG A 181 -1.03 -11.31 17.54
CA ARG A 181 -0.22 -10.12 17.24
C ARG A 181 -0.88 -9.15 16.29
N ILE A 182 -1.86 -9.57 15.50
CA ILE A 182 -2.62 -8.70 14.60
C ILE A 182 -4.04 -8.40 15.10
N ALA A 183 -4.48 -9.11 16.15
CA ALA A 183 -5.80 -8.94 16.73
C ALA A 183 -6.10 -7.47 17.08
N GLY A 184 -7.27 -6.99 16.68
CA GLY A 184 -7.75 -5.63 16.94
C GLY A 184 -7.12 -4.51 16.11
N LEU A 185 -6.01 -4.75 15.39
CA LEU A 185 -5.41 -3.73 14.51
C LEU A 185 -6.16 -3.56 13.18
N GLY A 186 -6.95 -4.57 12.79
CA GLY A 186 -7.73 -4.55 11.55
C GLY A 186 -6.86 -4.24 10.33
N ARG A 187 -7.26 -3.26 9.54
CA ARG A 187 -6.52 -2.85 8.34
C ARG A 187 -5.12 -2.31 8.65
N ALA A 188 -4.87 -1.79 9.85
CA ALA A 188 -3.55 -1.23 10.21
C ALA A 188 -2.45 -2.29 10.31
N ALA A 189 -2.80 -3.56 10.53
CA ALA A 189 -1.85 -4.65 10.52
C ALA A 189 -1.24 -4.84 9.12
N VAL A 190 0.09 -5.03 9.08
CA VAL A 190 0.83 -5.32 7.85
C VAL A 190 1.65 -6.58 8.09
N TRP A 191 1.19 -7.67 7.49
CA TRP A 191 1.82 -8.98 7.57
C TRP A 191 1.82 -9.67 6.20
N GLU A 192 2.77 -10.59 5.99
CA GLU A 192 2.90 -11.31 4.74
C GLU A 192 3.43 -12.73 4.99
N TYR A 193 2.85 -13.73 4.32
CA TYR A 193 3.40 -15.08 4.32
C TYR A 193 4.68 -15.15 3.47
N ARG A 194 5.66 -15.96 3.87
CA ARG A 194 6.91 -16.17 3.13
C ARG A 194 7.28 -17.64 3.14
N ARG A 195 7.83 -18.12 2.02
CA ARG A 195 8.20 -19.54 1.86
C ARG A 195 9.47 -19.92 2.62
N SER A 196 10.31 -18.94 2.94
CA SER A 196 11.58 -19.11 3.62
C SER A 196 11.77 -18.01 4.65
N ARG A 197 12.21 -18.39 5.85
CA ARG A 197 12.64 -17.46 6.88
C ARG A 197 13.73 -16.50 6.40
N ALA A 198 14.68 -16.97 5.59
CA ALA A 198 15.78 -16.12 5.12
C ALA A 198 15.27 -14.91 4.31
N ASP A 199 14.30 -15.13 3.42
CA ASP A 199 13.64 -14.07 2.63
C ASP A 199 12.85 -13.12 3.54
N ALA A 200 12.12 -13.66 4.52
CA ALA A 200 11.39 -12.84 5.48
C ALA A 200 12.31 -11.97 6.35
N VAL A 201 13.43 -12.51 6.81
CA VAL A 201 14.43 -11.78 7.61
C VAL A 201 15.11 -10.70 6.78
N GLU A 202 15.44 -10.96 5.51
CA GLU A 202 16.01 -9.95 4.61
C GLU A 202 15.07 -8.75 4.46
N ILE A 203 13.79 -9.01 4.17
CA ILE A 203 12.78 -7.97 4.01
C ILE A 203 12.52 -7.25 5.33
N TYR A 204 12.40 -7.99 6.44
CA TYR A 204 12.21 -7.40 7.77
C TYR A 204 13.37 -6.48 8.14
N THR A 205 14.60 -6.92 7.90
CA THR A 205 15.82 -6.15 8.21
C THR A 205 15.87 -4.88 7.39
N ALA A 206 15.60 -4.96 6.08
CA ALA A 206 15.54 -3.77 5.23
C ALA A 206 14.46 -2.77 5.67
N ALA A 207 13.28 -3.27 6.04
CA ALA A 207 12.19 -2.45 6.60
C ALA A 207 12.58 -1.81 7.94
N TYR A 208 13.25 -2.57 8.81
CA TYR A 208 13.69 -2.12 10.13
C TYR A 208 14.74 -1.01 10.00
N GLU A 209 15.76 -1.20 9.16
CA GLU A 209 16.79 -0.21 8.88
C GLU A 209 16.22 1.07 8.24
N ALA A 210 15.15 0.95 7.46
CA ALA A 210 14.42 2.08 6.89
C ALA A 210 13.48 2.78 7.90
N GLY A 211 13.33 2.27 9.13
CA GLY A 211 12.41 2.81 10.13
C GLY A 211 10.93 2.60 9.78
N GLN A 212 10.62 1.53 9.03
CA GLN A 212 9.29 1.23 8.50
C GLN A 212 8.58 0.12 9.28
N VAL A 213 9.18 -0.38 10.37
CA VAL A 213 8.58 -1.40 11.25
C VAL A 213 7.97 -0.73 12.47
N PHE A 214 6.70 -1.03 12.75
CA PHE A 214 5.93 -0.37 13.80
C PHE A 214 5.28 -1.39 14.74
N ALA A 215 5.63 -1.33 16.03
CA ALA A 215 4.92 -2.04 17.09
C ALA A 215 3.77 -1.17 17.62
N ILE A 216 2.54 -1.69 17.60
CA ILE A 216 1.33 -1.00 18.06
C ILE A 216 0.54 -1.92 19.00
N PRO A 217 1.03 -2.22 20.22
CA PRO A 217 0.25 -2.93 21.22
C PRO A 217 -1.06 -2.21 21.54
N LEU A 218 -2.16 -2.97 21.63
CA LEU A 218 -3.43 -2.46 22.11
C LEU A 218 -3.47 -2.48 23.64
N GLU A 219 -4.23 -1.56 24.22
CA GLU A 219 -4.47 -1.55 25.67
C GLU A 219 -5.14 -2.86 26.11
N GLY A 220 -4.63 -3.46 27.19
CA GLY A 220 -5.11 -4.75 27.70
C GLY A 220 -4.63 -5.99 26.92
N SER A 221 -3.83 -5.82 25.86
CA SER A 221 -3.20 -6.95 25.17
C SER A 221 -2.02 -7.53 25.94
N ASP A 222 -1.64 -8.77 25.62
CA ASP A 222 -0.43 -9.42 26.15
C ASP A 222 0.87 -8.66 25.81
N PHE A 223 0.81 -7.77 24.81
CA PHE A 223 1.96 -7.04 24.25
C PHE A 223 2.12 -5.63 24.85
N VAL A 224 1.23 -5.21 25.75
CA VAL A 224 1.26 -3.85 26.34
C VAL A 224 2.53 -3.56 27.15
N ASN A 225 3.25 -4.61 27.56
CA ASN A 225 4.50 -4.53 28.32
C ASN A 225 5.77 -4.59 27.45
N ASN A 226 5.63 -4.58 26.12
CA ASN A 226 6.77 -4.57 25.21
C ASN A 226 7.65 -3.31 25.43
N PRO A 227 8.95 -3.37 25.13
CA PRO A 227 9.84 -2.21 25.25
C PRO A 227 9.28 -0.99 24.52
N PHE A 228 9.32 0.17 25.18
CA PHE A 228 8.84 1.43 24.64
C PHE A 228 9.72 2.59 25.08
N GLU A 229 9.60 3.69 24.36
CA GLU A 229 10.18 4.98 24.71
C GLU A 229 9.09 6.06 24.76
N TRP A 230 9.30 7.08 25.58
CA TRP A 230 8.42 8.24 25.62
C TRP A 230 8.86 9.24 24.57
N VAL A 231 7.97 9.55 23.62
CA VAL A 231 8.22 10.56 22.59
C VAL A 231 7.21 11.68 22.70
N PRO A 232 7.58 12.92 22.34
CA PRO A 232 6.62 14.01 22.19
C PRO A 232 5.56 13.62 21.17
N ASP A 233 4.30 13.83 21.54
CA ASP A 233 3.14 13.60 20.70
C ASP A 233 2.97 14.76 19.71
N VAL A 234 3.86 14.76 18.73
CA VAL A 234 3.75 15.63 17.59
C VAL A 234 2.92 14.90 16.54
N HIS A 235 1.68 15.35 16.37
CA HIS A 235 0.90 15.06 15.18
C HIS A 235 1.14 16.17 14.16
N PRO A 236 2.25 16.13 13.39
CA PRO A 236 2.43 17.12 12.34
C PRO A 236 1.24 17.04 11.41
N ASN A 237 0.69 18.20 11.01
CA ASN A 237 -0.30 18.26 9.95
C ASN A 237 0.33 17.60 8.72
N VAL A 238 -0.17 16.41 8.37
CA VAL A 238 0.33 15.67 7.21
C VAL A 238 -0.20 16.38 5.98
N VAL A 239 0.68 17.14 5.33
CA VAL A 239 0.41 17.79 4.06
C VAL A 239 0.93 16.89 2.94
N HIS A 240 0.05 16.56 2.01
CA HIS A 240 0.37 15.81 0.81
C HIS A 240 0.67 16.79 -0.33
N ARG A 241 1.57 16.39 -1.24
CA ARG A 241 1.68 17.07 -2.54
C ARG A 241 0.49 16.74 -3.42
N ASP A 242 0.22 17.63 -4.36
CA ASP A 242 -0.72 17.38 -5.43
C ASP A 242 -0.27 16.21 -6.32
N ALA A 243 -1.22 15.43 -6.80
CA ALA A 243 -0.96 14.23 -7.59
C ALA A 243 -0.21 14.54 -8.90
N ASP A 244 -0.44 15.72 -9.47
CA ASP A 244 0.12 16.13 -10.75
C ASP A 244 1.63 16.45 -10.66
N GLU A 245 2.15 16.64 -9.45
CA GLU A 245 3.59 16.78 -9.17
C GLU A 245 4.30 15.43 -8.96
N GLY A 246 3.54 14.33 -9.07
CA GLY A 246 4.03 12.98 -8.89
C GLY A 246 5.03 12.54 -9.95
N TYR A 247 6.02 11.74 -9.56
CA TYR A 247 6.90 11.06 -10.51
C TYR A 247 6.45 9.65 -10.76
N TYR A 248 6.47 9.28 -12.03
CA TYR A 248 6.08 7.99 -12.52
C TYR A 248 7.25 7.35 -13.24
N PRO A 249 7.84 6.25 -12.73
CA PRO A 249 8.92 5.57 -13.43
C PRO A 249 8.43 5.06 -14.79
N ASP A 250 9.22 5.29 -15.83
CA ASP A 250 8.91 4.78 -17.18
C ASP A 250 8.67 3.25 -17.11
N PRO A 251 7.54 2.74 -17.65
CA PRO A 251 7.24 1.32 -17.64
C PRO A 251 8.38 0.45 -18.19
N ASP A 252 9.13 0.92 -19.18
CA ASP A 252 10.22 0.15 -19.79
C ASP A 252 11.46 0.09 -18.90
N HIS A 253 11.64 1.06 -17.99
CA HIS A 253 12.72 1.07 -17.00
C HIS A 253 12.42 0.32 -15.71
N MET A 254 11.17 -0.12 -15.50
CA MET A 254 10.81 -0.91 -14.32
C MET A 254 11.56 -2.24 -14.28
N ARG A 255 12.25 -2.47 -13.16
CA ARG A 255 12.94 -3.72 -12.86
C ARG A 255 12.02 -4.66 -12.09
N ARG A 256 12.14 -5.96 -12.36
CA ARG A 256 11.42 -7.00 -11.63
C ARG A 256 12.04 -7.21 -10.24
N PRO A 257 11.24 -7.15 -9.15
CA PRO A 257 11.69 -7.61 -7.84
C PRO A 257 12.10 -9.09 -7.88
N ARG A 258 13.30 -9.41 -7.36
CA ARG A 258 13.84 -10.78 -7.35
C ARG A 258 13.22 -11.60 -6.22
N GLY A 259 13.06 -12.91 -6.41
CA GLY A 259 12.60 -13.83 -5.35
C GLY A 259 11.11 -13.75 -4.98
N MET A 260 10.35 -12.85 -5.61
CA MET A 260 8.96 -12.58 -5.23
C MET A 260 7.96 -13.47 -5.98
N TYR A 261 6.93 -13.91 -5.26
CA TYR A 261 5.87 -14.79 -5.76
C TYR A 261 4.51 -14.09 -5.93
N LYS A 262 4.39 -12.86 -5.42
CA LYS A 262 3.26 -11.94 -5.58
C LYS A 262 3.81 -10.58 -5.98
N PHE A 263 3.01 -9.80 -6.68
CA PHE A 263 3.35 -8.44 -7.12
C PHE A 263 2.18 -7.52 -6.82
N TYR A 264 2.49 -6.32 -6.35
CA TYR A 264 1.50 -5.34 -5.93
C TYR A 264 1.63 -4.11 -6.83
N PHE A 265 0.64 -3.89 -7.68
CA PHE A 265 0.55 -2.68 -8.47
C PHE A 265 -0.14 -1.60 -7.64
N VAL A 266 0.56 -0.51 -7.32
CA VAL A 266 -0.01 0.67 -6.68
C VAL A 266 -0.28 1.70 -7.78
N LYS A 267 -1.57 1.97 -8.01
CA LYS A 267 -2.06 2.95 -8.99
C LYS A 267 -2.15 4.34 -8.38
N ARG A 268 -2.59 4.42 -7.10
CA ARG A 268 -2.66 5.66 -6.32
C ARG A 268 -2.06 5.45 -4.93
N GLY A 269 -1.04 6.23 -4.58
CA GLY A 269 -0.22 6.06 -3.38
C GLY A 269 0.73 7.26 -3.16
N GLU A 270 1.50 7.26 -2.08
CA GLU A 270 2.64 8.18 -1.90
C GLU A 270 3.72 7.93 -2.97
N GLU A 271 3.85 6.69 -3.43
CA GLU A 271 4.66 6.29 -4.59
C GLU A 271 3.89 5.22 -5.38
N VAL A 272 3.85 5.37 -6.71
CA VAL A 272 3.21 4.41 -7.62
C VAL A 272 4.24 3.48 -8.24
N GLY A 273 3.83 2.26 -8.58
CA GLY A 273 4.76 1.28 -9.12
C GLY A 273 4.28 -0.15 -8.99
N VAL A 274 5.20 -1.09 -9.24
CA VAL A 274 5.00 -2.52 -9.04
C VAL A 274 5.99 -3.01 -7.99
N PHE A 275 5.46 -3.42 -6.83
CA PHE A 275 6.24 -3.82 -5.67
C PHE A 275 6.25 -5.33 -5.46
N GLY A 276 7.30 -5.83 -4.83
CA GLY A 276 7.53 -7.26 -4.64
C GLY A 276 6.97 -7.81 -3.34
N SER A 277 6.77 -6.95 -2.34
CA SER A 277 6.25 -7.32 -1.03
C SER A 277 4.97 -6.53 -0.71
N TRP A 278 4.12 -7.13 0.14
CA TRP A 278 2.97 -6.41 0.66
C TRP A 278 3.41 -5.25 1.55
N HIS A 279 4.48 -5.44 2.33
CA HIS A 279 5.04 -4.38 3.16
C HIS A 279 5.34 -3.11 2.35
N GLU A 280 6.09 -3.24 1.26
CA GLU A 280 6.44 -2.11 0.38
C GLU A 280 5.22 -1.40 -0.21
N ALA A 281 4.20 -2.15 -0.63
CA ALA A 281 2.97 -1.56 -1.15
C ALA A 281 2.15 -0.88 -0.04
N ALA A 282 2.03 -1.54 1.12
CA ALA A 282 1.26 -1.09 2.26
C ALA A 282 1.76 0.25 2.82
N ILE A 283 3.09 0.43 2.92
CA ILE A 283 3.67 1.69 3.40
C ILE A 283 3.40 2.85 2.44
N ARG A 284 3.36 2.59 1.13
CA ARG A 284 3.12 3.64 0.10
C ARG A 284 1.66 4.06 0.04
N ILE A 285 0.74 3.20 0.43
CA ILE A 285 -0.69 3.57 0.46
C ILE A 285 -1.13 4.06 1.85
N LYS A 286 -0.30 3.93 2.89
CA LYS A 286 -0.70 4.07 4.30
C LYS A 286 -1.36 5.42 4.59
N SER A 287 -0.76 6.53 4.17
CA SER A 287 -1.28 7.87 4.45
C SER A 287 -2.53 8.24 3.67
N LEU A 288 -2.85 7.47 2.63
CA LEU A 288 -3.96 7.71 1.70
C LEU A 288 -5.09 6.70 1.86
N ARG A 289 -5.03 5.86 2.90
CA ARG A 289 -6.13 4.95 3.25
C ARG A 289 -7.36 5.77 3.59
N GLY A 290 -8.48 5.47 2.94
CA GLY A 290 -9.73 6.25 3.03
C GLY A 290 -9.73 7.54 2.20
N LYS A 291 -8.62 7.91 1.54
CA LYS A 291 -8.48 9.10 0.69
C LYS A 291 -8.23 8.75 -0.78
N GLY A 292 -8.67 7.58 -1.23
CA GLY A 292 -8.56 7.16 -2.63
C GLY A 292 -7.26 6.42 -3.01
N ALA A 293 -6.52 5.87 -2.04
CA ALA A 293 -5.48 4.88 -2.34
C ALA A 293 -6.04 3.73 -3.19
N ALA A 294 -5.29 3.32 -4.23
CA ALA A 294 -5.72 2.28 -5.16
C ALA A 294 -4.55 1.36 -5.48
N TRP A 295 -4.75 0.06 -5.28
CA TRP A 295 -3.76 -0.97 -5.54
C TRP A 295 -4.43 -2.27 -5.94
N LYS A 296 -3.67 -3.15 -6.60
CA LYS A 296 -4.15 -4.49 -7.00
C LYS A 296 -3.01 -5.51 -6.93
N ARG A 297 -3.35 -6.70 -6.44
CA ARG A 297 -2.42 -7.83 -6.34
C ARG A 297 -2.44 -8.67 -7.62
N TYR A 298 -1.27 -9.08 -8.06
CA TYR A 298 -1.05 -9.96 -9.21
C TYR A 298 -0.13 -11.12 -8.83
N TRP A 299 -0.35 -12.28 -9.46
CA TRP A 299 0.52 -13.45 -9.30
C TRP A 299 1.79 -13.36 -10.16
N LEU A 300 1.70 -12.70 -11.32
CA LEU A 300 2.80 -12.58 -12.27
C LEU A 300 3.24 -11.13 -12.43
N TYR A 301 4.56 -10.91 -12.44
CA TYR A 301 5.14 -9.59 -12.66
C TYR A 301 4.73 -8.99 -14.01
N VAL A 302 4.63 -9.82 -15.05
CA VAL A 302 4.27 -9.36 -16.40
C VAL A 302 2.87 -8.76 -16.43
N ASP A 303 1.92 -9.32 -15.67
CA ASP A 303 0.56 -8.80 -15.59
C ASP A 303 0.49 -7.50 -14.79
N ALA A 304 1.20 -7.44 -13.65
CA ALA A 304 1.33 -6.20 -12.89
C ALA A 304 1.98 -5.09 -13.71
N LYS A 305 3.06 -5.40 -14.44
CA LYS A 305 3.75 -4.47 -15.34
C LYS A 305 2.84 -4.04 -16.50
N ARG A 306 2.02 -4.93 -17.07
CA ARG A 306 1.04 -4.60 -18.11
C ARG A 306 -0.04 -3.65 -17.57
N ALA A 307 -0.56 -3.92 -16.36
CA ALA A 307 -1.53 -3.05 -15.70
C ALA A 307 -0.95 -1.66 -15.42
N TYR A 308 0.27 -1.60 -14.88
CA TYR A 308 1.00 -0.35 -14.68
C TYR A 308 1.18 0.41 -16.00
N ARG A 309 1.67 -0.26 -17.05
CA ARG A 309 1.88 0.33 -18.37
C ARG A 309 0.59 0.92 -18.94
N ARG A 310 -0.53 0.22 -18.81
CA ARG A 310 -1.84 0.72 -19.23
C ARG A 310 -2.22 1.98 -18.45
N ALA A 311 -2.14 1.96 -17.13
CA ALA A 311 -2.45 3.12 -16.30
C ALA A 311 -1.53 4.32 -16.58
N PHE A 312 -0.25 4.07 -16.86
CA PHE A 312 0.74 5.09 -17.23
C PHE A 312 0.36 5.80 -18.54
N TYR A 313 0.00 5.07 -19.59
CA TYR A 313 -0.36 5.70 -20.87
C TYR A 313 -1.77 6.30 -20.90
N LEU A 314 -2.64 5.88 -19.98
CA LEU A 314 -3.98 6.46 -19.80
C LEU A 314 -3.99 7.61 -18.78
N ASP A 315 -2.83 8.01 -18.24
CA ASP A 315 -2.69 9.07 -17.24
C ASP A 315 -3.55 8.84 -15.99
N GLU A 316 -3.68 7.57 -15.58
CA GLU A 316 -4.50 7.19 -14.42
C GLU A 316 -3.69 6.99 -13.12
N LEU A 317 -2.37 7.16 -13.19
CA LEU A 317 -1.46 7.07 -12.04
C LEU A 317 -1.55 8.36 -11.23
N ALA A 318 -1.52 8.25 -9.90
CA ALA A 318 -1.49 9.41 -9.01
C ALA A 318 -0.53 9.16 -7.84
N ALA A 319 0.57 9.92 -7.77
CA ALA A 319 1.51 9.86 -6.67
C ALA A 319 1.36 11.11 -5.79
N THR A 320 0.91 10.95 -4.56
CA THR A 320 0.68 12.03 -3.59
C THR A 320 1.55 11.83 -2.35
N PRO A 321 2.88 12.07 -2.44
CA PRO A 321 3.80 11.89 -1.32
C PRO A 321 3.52 12.90 -0.20
N ILE A 322 3.80 12.51 1.03
CA ILE A 322 3.83 13.44 2.16
C ILE A 322 5.01 14.41 1.98
N ILE A 323 4.77 15.73 2.10
CA ILE A 323 5.83 16.74 2.00
C ILE A 323 6.89 16.50 3.08
N GLY A 324 8.15 16.36 2.68
CA GLY A 324 9.27 16.00 3.56
C GLY A 324 9.30 14.53 4.01
N GLY A 325 8.34 13.71 3.55
CA GLY A 325 8.28 12.28 3.81
C GLY A 325 9.33 11.48 3.04
N GLN A 326 9.38 10.17 3.30
CA GLN A 326 10.38 9.28 2.68
C GLN A 326 10.24 9.11 1.16
N PHE A 327 9.04 9.36 0.62
CA PHE A 327 8.73 9.27 -0.82
C PHE A 327 8.73 10.63 -1.52
N ASP A 328 9.09 11.71 -0.83
CA ASP A 328 9.16 13.06 -1.39
C ASP A 328 10.49 13.30 -2.14
N ILE A 329 10.71 12.54 -3.22
CA ILE A 329 11.98 12.51 -3.96
C ILE A 329 11.98 13.49 -5.16
N HIS A 330 10.84 14.13 -5.47
CA HIS A 330 10.59 14.73 -6.78
C HIS A 330 10.54 16.26 -6.85
N ALA A 331 10.85 16.97 -5.78
CA ALA A 331 11.35 18.33 -5.96
C ALA A 331 12.83 18.26 -6.34
N PRO A 332 13.25 18.49 -7.60
CA PRO A 332 14.52 19.17 -7.78
C PRO A 332 14.41 20.41 -6.91
N ARG A 333 15.15 20.42 -5.80
CA ARG A 333 15.29 21.60 -4.98
C ARG A 333 15.98 22.61 -5.89
N GLY A 334 15.20 23.42 -6.59
CA GLY A 334 15.68 24.64 -7.22
C GLY A 334 16.14 25.54 -6.08
N PHE A 335 17.39 25.37 -5.70
CA PHE A 335 18.13 26.29 -4.83
C PHE A 335 19.06 27.11 -5.70
#